data_AF-A0A7N8XC80-F1
#
_entry.id   AF-A0A7N8XC80-F1
#
_cell.length_a   1.000
_cell.length_b   1.000
_cell.length_c   1.000
_cell.angle_alpha   90.00
_cell.angle_beta   90.00
_cell.angle_gamma   90.00
#
_symmetry.space_group_name_H-M   'P 1'
#
loop_
_entity.id
_entity.type
_entity.pdbx_description
1 polymer ?
#
loop_
_entity_poly.entity_id
_entity_poly.type
_entity_poly.pdbx_seq_one_letter_code
_entity_poly.pdbx_strand_id
1 'polypeptide(L)'
;MRRVTLFVNGTSKNGKVVAVYGTLTDLLSVASNKLGIKASCLYNGKGGLIDDIALIRDDDVLYVSEGDPFIDPQNEARVASGLHGAHTDWLTLNIGGRLFTTTRSTLVSKEPDSMLAHMFREKDVWGNKQDEHGAYLIDRSPEYFEPILNYLRHGQLIINEGINIRGVLEEARFFGIEQLAEQLEVAIKPHAYFQNRTRSHLMTTPPFPGRSLFHIFKHYSSRCNLTHANLCCSNLERADLSGANLDGANLQGVKMLCSNAEGASLKGCNFEDPSGLKANLEGANLKGVDMEGSQMTGINLRVATLKNAKLKNCNLRGATLAGTDLENCDLSGCDLQEANLRGSNVKGAIFEEMLTPLHMSQSVR
;
A
#
# COMPACT_ATOMS: atom_id res chain seq x y z
N MET A 1 -41.28 16.99 37.07
CA MET A 1 -40.00 16.95 37.80
C MET A 1 -38.94 16.60 36.77
N ARG A 2 -37.91 17.44 36.61
CA ARG A 2 -36.85 17.21 35.60
C ARG A 2 -35.73 16.41 36.24
N ARG A 3 -35.22 15.39 35.57
CA ARG A 3 -34.07 14.60 36.00
C ARG A 3 -32.90 14.96 35.12
N VAL A 4 -31.74 15.16 35.71
CA VAL A 4 -30.51 15.50 34.98
C VAL A 4 -29.35 14.67 35.48
N THR A 5 -28.34 14.51 34.64
CA THR A 5 -27.08 13.87 35.03
C THR A 5 -26.03 14.95 35.25
N LEU A 6 -25.52 15.02 36.49
CA LEU A 6 -24.46 15.95 36.86
C LEU A 6 -23.10 15.27 36.80
N PHE A 7 -22.14 15.91 36.14
CA PHE A 7 -20.73 15.54 36.16
C PHE A 7 -19.92 16.62 36.87
N VAL A 8 -18.76 16.25 37.43
CA VAL A 8 -17.75 17.24 37.80
C VAL A 8 -17.21 17.84 36.50
N ASN A 9 -17.11 19.16 36.44
CA ASN A 9 -16.60 19.91 35.29
C ASN A 9 -15.27 19.32 34.81
N GLY A 10 -15.15 19.04 33.51
CA GLY A 10 -14.01 18.33 32.90
C GLY A 10 -14.17 16.81 32.80
N THR A 11 -15.01 16.17 33.61
CA THR A 11 -15.11 14.70 33.64
C THR A 11 -16.23 14.14 32.76
N SER A 12 -15.99 12.99 32.12
CA SER A 12 -16.99 12.28 31.29
C SER A 12 -17.54 10.99 31.92
N LYS A 13 -17.09 10.66 33.13
CA LYS A 13 -17.44 9.40 33.84
C LYS A 13 -17.88 9.71 35.27
N ASN A 14 -18.59 8.75 35.90
CA ASN A 14 -19.07 8.83 37.28
C ASN A 14 -20.12 9.92 37.57
N GLY A 15 -20.91 10.32 36.57
CA GLY A 15 -22.00 11.27 36.74
C GLY A 15 -23.08 10.80 37.73
N LYS A 16 -23.75 11.74 38.39
CA LYS A 16 -24.81 11.49 39.37
C LYS A 16 -26.14 12.00 38.85
N VAL A 17 -27.14 11.11 38.83
CA VAL A 17 -28.50 11.49 38.48
C VAL A 17 -29.17 12.19 39.67
N VAL A 18 -29.77 13.35 39.41
CA VAL A 18 -30.49 14.16 40.39
C VAL A 18 -31.80 14.67 39.80
N ALA A 19 -32.77 14.94 40.68
CA ALA A 19 -33.97 15.65 40.30
C ALA A 19 -33.78 17.16 40.53
N VAL A 20 -34.22 17.97 39.57
CA VAL A 20 -34.19 19.43 39.63
C VAL A 20 -35.52 19.93 40.20
N TYR A 21 -35.44 20.60 41.34
CA TYR A 21 -36.56 21.26 42.03
C TYR A 21 -36.05 22.47 42.81
N GLY A 22 -36.94 23.38 43.18
CA GLY A 22 -36.59 24.57 43.97
C GLY A 22 -35.90 25.64 43.14
N THR A 23 -34.80 26.19 43.66
CA THR A 23 -33.98 27.26 43.07
C THR A 23 -32.63 26.73 42.57
N LEU A 24 -31.86 27.54 41.84
CA LEU A 24 -30.50 27.18 41.43
C LEU A 24 -29.60 26.85 42.63
N THR A 25 -29.75 27.60 43.74
CA THR A 25 -29.00 27.38 44.98
C THR A 25 -29.30 26.01 45.59
N ASP A 26 -30.55 25.56 45.53
CA ASP A 26 -30.94 24.22 46.00
C ASP A 26 -30.27 23.13 45.16
N LEU A 27 -30.25 23.30 43.83
CA LEU A 27 -29.58 22.38 42.91
C LEU A 27 -28.06 22.33 43.16
N LEU A 28 -27.41 23.47 43.38
CA LEU A 28 -25.97 23.54 43.70
C LEU A 28 -25.65 22.89 45.06
N SER A 29 -26.52 23.04 46.06
CA SER A 29 -26.37 22.35 47.36
C SER A 29 -26.47 20.82 47.20
N VAL A 30 -27.44 20.33 46.43
CA VAL A 30 -27.57 18.89 46.11
C VAL A 30 -26.36 18.40 45.31
N ALA A 31 -25.90 19.17 44.32
CA ALA A 31 -24.72 18.86 43.53
C ALA A 31 -23.46 18.75 44.40
N SER A 32 -23.27 19.68 45.34
CA SER A 32 -22.13 19.70 46.26
C SER A 32 -22.07 18.42 47.09
N ASN A 33 -23.21 18.04 47.69
CA ASN A 33 -23.31 16.84 48.52
C ASN A 33 -23.12 15.54 47.71
N LYS A 34 -23.65 15.47 46.48
CA LYS A 34 -23.59 14.24 45.66
C LYS A 34 -22.26 14.03 44.95
N LEU A 35 -21.59 15.11 44.55
CA LEU A 35 -20.31 15.07 43.83
C LEU A 35 -19.10 15.25 44.75
N GLY A 36 -19.31 15.69 45.99
CA GLY A 36 -18.23 15.89 46.97
C GLY A 36 -17.35 17.12 46.67
N ILE A 37 -17.90 18.11 45.97
CA ILE A 37 -17.23 19.36 45.58
C ILE A 37 -17.99 20.57 46.12
N LYS A 38 -17.38 21.75 46.18
CA LYS A 38 -18.08 22.99 46.54
C LYS A 38 -18.72 23.64 45.31
N ALA A 39 -19.85 23.10 44.86
CA ALA A 39 -20.51 23.56 43.63
C ALA A 39 -20.92 25.03 43.68
N SER A 40 -20.47 25.81 42.69
CA SER A 40 -20.80 27.24 42.55
C SER A 40 -21.26 27.63 41.15
N CYS A 41 -20.82 26.91 40.10
CA CYS A 41 -21.26 27.16 38.72
C CYS A 41 -21.74 25.88 38.04
N LEU A 42 -22.73 26.03 37.15
CA LEU A 42 -23.38 24.95 36.40
C LEU A 42 -23.32 25.26 34.91
N TYR A 43 -22.89 24.29 34.10
CA TYR A 43 -22.74 24.45 32.66
C TYR A 43 -23.49 23.35 31.89
N ASN A 44 -23.91 23.65 30.67
CA ASN A 44 -24.35 22.64 29.70
C ASN A 44 -23.15 21.99 28.98
N GLY A 45 -23.38 20.92 28.22
CA GLY A 45 -22.32 20.22 27.49
C GLY A 45 -21.64 20.98 26.35
N LYS A 46 -22.00 22.24 26.10
CA LYS A 46 -21.31 23.14 25.15
C LYS A 46 -20.63 24.32 25.86
N GLY A 47 -20.59 24.32 27.20
CA GLY A 47 -19.97 25.37 28.00
C GLY A 47 -20.79 26.62 28.25
N GLY A 48 -22.08 26.60 27.91
CA GLY A 48 -23.01 27.66 28.32
C GLY A 48 -23.26 27.59 29.83
N LEU A 49 -22.99 28.69 30.55
CA LEU A 49 -23.34 28.85 31.95
C LEU A 49 -24.86 28.84 32.11
N ILE A 50 -25.36 28.10 33.09
CA ILE A 50 -26.76 28.02 33.45
C ILE A 50 -26.96 28.80 34.74
N ASP A 51 -27.59 29.97 34.60
CA ASP A 51 -27.95 30.89 35.68
C ASP A 51 -29.44 30.79 36.07
N ASP A 52 -30.27 30.19 35.22
CA ASP A 52 -31.68 29.92 35.49
C ASP A 52 -32.04 28.43 35.28
N ILE A 53 -32.56 27.81 36.33
CA ILE A 53 -33.06 26.43 36.30
C ILE A 53 -34.22 26.22 35.32
N ALA A 54 -34.93 27.28 34.90
CA ALA A 54 -35.98 27.20 33.89
C ALA A 54 -35.44 26.71 32.54
N LEU A 55 -34.15 26.95 32.26
CA LEU A 55 -33.49 26.58 31.01
C LEU A 55 -33.11 25.09 30.93
N ILE A 56 -33.11 24.39 32.06
CA ILE A 56 -32.74 22.98 32.17
C ILE A 56 -33.89 22.09 31.65
N ARG A 57 -33.59 21.13 30.79
CA ARG A 57 -34.56 20.15 30.27
C ARG A 57 -34.43 18.79 30.97
N ASP A 58 -35.40 17.92 30.74
CA ASP A 58 -35.35 16.55 31.23
C ASP A 58 -34.25 15.77 30.48
N ASP A 59 -33.51 14.95 31.21
CA ASP A 59 -32.35 14.17 30.78
C ASP A 59 -31.13 14.99 30.30
N ASP A 60 -31.07 16.29 30.63
CA ASP A 60 -29.89 17.12 30.34
C ASP A 60 -28.63 16.60 31.07
N VAL A 61 -27.50 16.73 30.38
CA VAL A 61 -26.16 16.47 30.92
C VAL A 61 -25.52 17.80 31.28
N LEU A 62 -25.27 17.99 32.57
CA LEU A 62 -24.76 19.23 33.13
C LEU A 62 -23.43 19.02 33.86
N TYR A 63 -22.63 20.07 33.91
CA TYR A 63 -21.28 20.05 34.46
C TYR A 63 -21.18 21.06 35.59
N VAL A 64 -20.68 20.61 36.73
CA VAL A 64 -20.65 21.37 37.99
C VAL A 64 -19.21 21.68 38.36
N SER A 65 -18.91 22.93 38.67
CA SER A 65 -17.56 23.38 39.08
C SER A 65 -17.57 24.14 40.40
N GLU A 66 -16.39 24.32 40.99
CA GLU A 66 -16.20 25.15 42.20
C GLU A 66 -15.99 26.65 41.90
N GLY A 67 -16.16 27.05 40.64
CA GLY A 67 -16.02 28.44 40.18
C GLY A 67 -15.13 28.55 38.95
N ASP A 68 -14.54 27.44 38.53
CA ASP A 68 -13.69 27.34 37.35
C ASP A 68 -14.51 27.45 36.05
N PRO A 69 -13.90 27.95 34.96
CA PRO A 69 -14.53 27.98 33.65
C PRO A 69 -14.87 26.56 33.16
N PHE A 70 -15.87 26.43 32.28
CA PHE A 70 -16.26 25.14 31.72
C PHE A 70 -15.08 24.43 31.04
N ILE A 71 -14.89 23.16 31.39
CA ILE A 71 -13.91 22.27 30.79
C ILE A 71 -14.70 21.22 30.04
N ASP A 72 -14.62 21.26 28.70
CA ASP A 72 -15.26 20.25 27.86
C ASP A 72 -14.61 18.88 28.15
N PRO A 73 -15.37 17.88 28.61
CA PRO A 73 -14.84 16.56 28.92
C PRO A 73 -14.31 15.79 27.71
N GLN A 74 -14.73 16.15 26.50
CA GLN A 74 -14.15 15.62 25.27
C GLN A 74 -12.80 16.27 24.96
N ASN A 75 -12.53 17.43 25.57
CA ASN A 75 -11.28 18.16 25.57
C ASN A 75 -10.37 17.81 26.77
N GLU A 76 -10.69 16.84 27.63
CA GLU A 76 -9.68 16.24 28.55
C GLU A 76 -8.60 15.44 27.79
N ALA A 77 -8.76 15.25 26.47
CA ALA A 77 -7.66 14.90 25.57
C ALA A 77 -6.85 16.14 25.08
N ARG A 78 -7.25 17.37 25.41
CA ARG A 78 -6.85 18.59 24.70
C ARG A 78 -6.62 19.87 25.54
N VAL A 79 -6.94 19.94 26.83
CA VAL A 79 -6.66 21.17 27.63
C VAL A 79 -6.17 20.81 29.04
N ALA A 80 -4.88 20.46 29.13
CA ALA A 80 -4.06 20.63 30.32
C ALA A 80 -2.71 21.22 29.89
N SER A 81 -2.67 22.55 29.72
CA SER A 81 -1.42 23.29 29.58
C SER A 81 -1.48 24.50 30.50
N GLY A 82 -0.82 24.41 31.65
CA GLY A 82 -0.79 25.52 32.60
C GLY A 82 -0.08 25.27 33.93
N LEU A 83 0.47 24.08 34.17
CA LEU A 83 1.43 23.82 35.25
C LEU A 83 2.51 22.90 34.67
N HIS A 84 3.77 23.28 34.85
CA HIS A 84 4.93 22.56 34.33
C HIS A 84 4.87 21.06 34.65
N GLY A 85 4.94 20.24 33.60
CA GLY A 85 5.32 18.83 33.73
C GLY A 85 4.19 17.81 33.73
N ALA A 86 3.37 17.77 32.67
CA ALA A 86 2.69 16.52 32.28
C ALA A 86 2.83 16.38 30.76
N HIS A 87 3.97 15.82 30.34
CA HIS A 87 4.33 15.58 28.95
C HIS A 87 3.28 14.72 28.24
N THR A 88 2.33 15.31 27.53
CA THR A 88 1.80 14.61 26.37
C THR A 88 2.90 14.63 25.33
N ASP A 89 3.33 13.44 24.94
CA ASP A 89 4.34 13.26 23.90
C ASP A 89 3.80 13.73 22.53
N TRP A 90 2.50 14.03 22.42
CA TRP A 90 1.82 14.44 21.20
C TRP A 90 2.18 15.86 20.74
N LEU A 91 2.37 16.00 19.43
CA LEU A 91 2.64 17.25 18.72
C LEU A 91 1.90 17.26 17.37
N THR A 92 1.66 18.46 16.85
CA THR A 92 1.05 18.67 15.54
C THR A 92 2.04 19.39 14.61
N LEU A 93 2.23 18.85 13.41
CA LEU A 93 3.03 19.43 12.34
C LEU A 93 2.09 19.97 11.26
N ASN A 94 2.33 21.18 10.77
CA ASN A 94 1.65 21.72 9.61
C ASN A 94 2.64 21.71 8.43
N ILE A 95 2.49 20.72 7.54
CA ILE A 95 3.38 20.52 6.39
C ILE A 95 2.69 21.08 5.15
N GLY A 96 3.15 22.20 4.62
CA GLY A 96 2.60 22.81 3.40
C GLY A 96 1.08 23.07 3.45
N GLY A 97 0.52 23.29 4.63
CA GLY A 97 -0.93 23.52 4.84
C GLY A 97 -1.73 22.30 5.32
N ARG A 98 -1.16 21.09 5.36
CA ARG A 98 -1.83 19.89 5.89
C ARG A 98 -1.34 19.57 7.30
N LEU A 99 -2.28 19.35 8.21
CA LEU A 99 -1.99 19.01 9.61
C LEU A 99 -1.72 17.51 9.78
N PHE A 100 -0.63 17.19 10.48
CA PHE A 100 -0.24 15.85 10.87
C PHE A 100 -0.02 15.79 12.38
N THR A 101 -0.68 14.86 13.06
CA THR A 101 -0.52 14.66 14.51
C THR A 101 0.28 13.39 14.78
N THR A 102 1.30 13.50 15.62
CA THR A 102 2.20 12.40 15.99
C THR A 102 2.79 12.64 17.38
N THR A 103 3.69 11.78 17.83
CA THR A 103 4.38 11.92 19.11
C THR A 103 5.84 12.30 18.91
N ARG A 104 6.44 13.00 19.88
CA ARG A 104 7.86 13.37 19.91
C ARG A 104 8.71 12.11 19.98
N SER A 105 8.30 11.06 20.69
CA SER A 105 8.95 9.74 20.58
C SER A 105 9.00 9.22 19.14
N THR A 106 7.93 9.37 18.35
CA THR A 106 7.93 8.93 16.95
C THR A 106 8.99 9.67 16.14
N LEU A 107 9.14 10.98 16.35
CA LEU A 107 10.10 11.81 15.61
C LEU A 107 11.55 11.63 16.06
N VAL A 108 11.78 11.25 17.32
CA VAL A 108 13.13 11.20 17.92
C VAL A 108 13.69 9.77 18.02
N SER A 109 12.84 8.75 18.15
CA SER A 109 13.29 7.39 18.53
C SER A 109 13.99 6.62 17.42
N LYS A 110 13.51 6.72 16.17
CA LYS A 110 13.99 5.85 15.08
C LYS A 110 15.26 6.39 14.43
N GLU A 111 15.30 7.69 14.15
CA GLU A 111 16.46 8.36 13.55
C GLU A 111 16.91 9.50 14.46
N PRO A 112 17.73 9.22 15.49
CA PRO A 112 18.10 10.21 16.51
C PRO A 112 18.95 11.38 15.96
N ASP A 113 19.54 11.19 14.78
CA ASP A 113 20.36 12.18 14.08
C ASP A 113 19.60 12.89 12.95
N SER A 114 18.30 12.60 12.78
CA SER A 114 17.45 13.29 11.80
C SER A 114 17.19 14.73 12.19
N MET A 115 16.90 15.58 11.20
CA MET A 115 16.49 16.97 11.42
C MET A 115 15.28 17.04 12.35
N LEU A 116 14.30 16.15 12.18
CA LEU A 116 13.13 16.07 13.06
C LEU A 116 13.54 15.69 14.48
N ALA A 117 14.42 14.70 14.66
CA ALA A 117 14.92 14.36 15.98
C ALA A 117 15.62 15.56 16.63
N HIS A 118 16.49 16.27 15.93
CA HIS A 118 17.14 17.48 16.43
C HIS A 118 16.17 18.61 16.78
N MET A 119 15.15 18.85 15.93
CA MET A 119 14.11 19.85 16.16
C MET A 119 13.28 19.56 17.41
N PHE A 120 13.15 18.29 17.80
CA PHE A 120 12.27 17.86 18.88
C PHE A 120 13.00 17.14 20.03
N ARG A 121 14.35 17.12 20.06
CA ARG A 121 15.16 16.46 21.10
C ARG A 121 15.10 17.20 22.43
N GLU A 122 15.32 18.50 22.39
CA GLU A 122 15.31 19.39 23.54
C GLU A 122 14.14 20.38 23.39
N LYS A 123 13.39 20.57 24.47
CA LYS A 123 12.42 21.67 24.52
C LYS A 123 13.21 22.98 24.46
N ASP A 124 12.82 23.87 23.56
CA ASP A 124 13.24 25.28 23.50
C ASP A 124 14.57 25.63 22.80
N VAL A 125 15.23 24.69 22.10
CA VAL A 125 16.51 24.98 21.39
C VAL A 125 16.30 25.50 19.97
N TRP A 126 15.22 25.11 19.30
CA TRP A 126 14.92 25.54 17.95
C TRP A 126 13.68 26.44 17.94
N GLY A 127 13.85 27.72 17.56
CA GLY A 127 12.77 28.71 17.42
C GLY A 127 11.82 28.39 16.27
N ASN A 128 11.18 27.22 16.33
CA ASN A 128 10.27 26.74 15.32
C ASN A 128 9.06 27.66 15.25
N LYS A 129 8.75 28.16 14.05
CA LYS A 129 7.53 28.94 13.82
C LYS A 129 6.33 28.04 14.07
N GLN A 130 5.59 28.34 15.12
CA GLN A 130 4.30 27.73 15.41
C GLN A 130 3.19 28.68 14.95
N ASP A 131 2.07 28.13 14.51
CA ASP A 131 0.85 28.92 14.32
C ASP A 131 0.15 29.22 15.65
N GLU A 132 -0.94 29.99 15.60
CA GLU A 132 -1.77 30.35 16.76
C GLU A 132 -2.37 29.12 17.48
N HIS A 133 -2.35 27.95 16.85
CA HIS A 133 -2.86 26.68 17.38
C HIS A 133 -1.74 25.76 17.88
N GLY A 134 -0.48 26.23 17.88
CA GLY A 134 0.68 25.48 18.37
C GLY A 134 1.21 24.42 17.40
N ALA A 135 0.78 24.41 16.14
CA ALA A 135 1.30 23.47 15.14
C ALA A 135 2.64 23.98 14.57
N TYR A 136 3.63 23.10 14.49
CA TYR A 136 4.95 23.42 13.96
C TYR A 136 4.90 23.54 12.44
N LEU A 137 5.22 24.72 11.91
CA LEU A 137 5.13 25.02 10.49
C LEU A 137 6.36 24.52 9.73
N ILE A 138 6.14 23.72 8.69
CA ILE A 138 7.17 23.19 7.80
C ILE A 138 6.73 23.43 6.34
N ASP A 139 7.52 24.22 5.61
CA ASP A 139 7.24 24.61 4.23
C ASP A 139 7.72 23.53 3.24
N ARG A 140 7.05 22.37 3.26
CA ARG A 140 7.37 21.18 2.43
C ARG A 140 6.10 20.52 1.89
N SER A 141 6.25 19.57 0.96
CA SER A 141 5.11 18.86 0.37
C SER A 141 4.48 17.87 1.36
N PRO A 142 3.19 18.00 1.67
CA PRO A 142 2.50 17.05 2.56
C PRO A 142 2.33 15.66 1.93
N GLU A 143 2.29 15.57 0.60
CA GLU A 143 2.07 14.33 -0.14
C GLU A 143 3.23 13.34 0.03
N TYR A 144 4.46 13.85 0.03
CA TYR A 144 5.67 13.06 0.18
C TYR A 144 6.09 12.87 1.64
N PHE A 145 5.53 13.66 2.57
CA PHE A 145 5.79 13.55 4.00
C PHE A 145 5.02 12.40 4.66
N GLU A 146 3.79 12.11 4.21
CA GLU A 146 2.95 11.08 4.82
C GLU A 146 3.62 9.67 4.88
N PRO A 147 4.28 9.18 3.82
CA PRO A 147 5.05 7.93 3.88
C PRO A 147 6.21 7.96 4.89
N ILE A 148 6.86 9.11 5.03
CA ILE A 148 7.98 9.31 5.96
C ILE A 148 7.49 9.24 7.40
N LEU A 149 6.38 9.91 7.71
CA LEU A 149 5.80 9.88 9.04
C LEU A 149 5.39 8.45 9.45
N ASN A 150 4.84 7.68 8.51
CA ASN A 150 4.50 6.28 8.72
C ASN A 150 5.74 5.40 8.94
N TYR A 151 6.81 5.61 8.17
CA TYR A 151 8.10 4.95 8.44
C TYR A 151 8.60 5.24 9.86
N LEU A 152 8.54 6.49 10.32
CA LEU A 152 8.94 6.83 11.69
C LEU A 152 8.07 6.09 12.73
N ARG A 153 6.76 5.97 12.50
CA ARG A 153 5.82 5.24 13.39
C ARG A 153 6.11 3.75 13.52
N HIS A 154 6.22 3.03 12.40
CA HIS A 154 6.25 1.55 12.42
C HIS A 154 7.46 0.92 11.73
N GLY A 155 8.31 1.72 11.06
CA GLY A 155 9.61 1.28 10.54
C GLY A 155 9.54 0.60 9.18
N GLN A 156 8.37 0.63 8.56
CA GLN A 156 8.16 0.07 7.23
C GLN A 156 7.84 1.21 6.27
N LEU A 157 8.48 1.19 5.10
CA LEU A 157 8.16 2.10 4.02
C LEU A 157 6.88 1.63 3.32
N ILE A 158 5.79 2.38 3.48
CA ILE A 158 4.51 2.16 2.79
C ILE A 158 4.23 3.39 1.94
N ILE A 159 4.13 3.19 0.63
CA ILE A 159 3.85 4.25 -0.35
C ILE A 159 2.56 3.90 -1.07
N ASN A 160 1.57 4.79 -1.02
CA ASN A 160 0.30 4.60 -1.72
C ASN A 160 0.48 4.68 -3.24
N GLU A 161 -0.38 3.99 -3.99
CA GLU A 161 -0.40 4.04 -5.45
C GLU A 161 -0.57 5.50 -5.94
N GLY A 162 0.26 5.92 -6.90
CA GLY A 162 0.28 7.28 -7.45
C GLY A 162 1.29 8.24 -6.81
N ILE A 163 1.94 7.88 -5.69
CA ILE A 163 2.96 8.72 -5.05
C ILE A 163 4.34 8.48 -5.69
N ASN A 164 5.01 9.55 -6.15
CA ASN A 164 6.36 9.48 -6.73
C ASN A 164 7.43 9.21 -5.66
N ILE A 165 8.05 8.02 -5.71
CA ILE A 165 9.10 7.57 -4.78
C ILE A 165 10.31 8.51 -4.75
N ARG A 166 10.66 9.15 -5.88
CA ARG A 166 11.75 10.15 -5.90
C ARG A 166 11.40 11.39 -5.09
N GLY A 167 10.13 11.80 -5.08
CA GLY A 167 9.66 12.89 -4.21
C GLY A 167 9.79 12.52 -2.74
N VAL A 168 9.45 11.28 -2.38
CA VAL A 168 9.64 10.75 -1.01
C VAL A 168 11.13 10.68 -0.63
N LEU A 169 12.01 10.29 -1.57
CA LEU A 169 13.46 10.29 -1.33
C LEU A 169 14.01 11.69 -1.05
N GLU A 170 13.58 12.69 -1.83
CA GLU A 170 14.02 14.08 -1.61
C GLU A 170 13.57 14.61 -0.25
N GLU A 171 12.34 14.30 0.19
CA GLU A 171 11.90 14.63 1.55
C GLU A 171 12.68 13.84 2.62
N ALA A 172 12.95 12.54 2.42
CA ALA A 172 13.71 11.74 3.38
C ALA A 172 15.13 12.29 3.60
N ARG A 173 15.77 12.76 2.52
CA ARG A 173 17.07 13.47 2.59
C ARG A 173 16.94 14.82 3.28
N PHE A 174 15.91 15.59 2.96
CA PHE A 174 15.68 16.89 3.60
C PHE A 174 15.54 16.75 5.13
N PHE A 175 14.77 15.77 5.59
CA PHE A 175 14.60 15.52 7.03
C PHE A 175 15.77 14.75 7.66
N GLY A 176 16.81 14.38 6.91
CA GLY A 176 17.98 13.65 7.44
C GLY A 176 17.65 12.24 7.94
N ILE A 177 16.70 11.55 7.31
CA ILE A 177 16.27 10.20 7.69
C ILE A 177 17.12 9.21 6.89
N GLU A 178 18.38 9.05 7.27
CA GLU A 178 19.41 8.38 6.47
C GLU A 178 19.05 6.93 6.14
N GLN A 179 18.57 6.13 7.09
CA GLN A 179 18.21 4.73 6.80
C GLN A 179 17.05 4.63 5.81
N LEU A 180 16.07 5.54 5.89
CA LEU A 180 14.97 5.60 4.93
C LEU A 180 15.45 6.08 3.57
N ALA A 181 16.32 7.09 3.53
CA ALA A 181 16.93 7.58 2.32
C ALA A 181 17.76 6.48 1.65
N GLU A 182 18.52 5.67 2.39
CA GLU A 182 19.21 4.49 1.89
C GLU A 182 18.23 3.43 1.37
N GLN A 183 17.15 3.13 2.09
CA GLN A 183 16.11 2.19 1.62
C GLN A 183 15.46 2.67 0.32
N LEU A 184 15.16 3.96 0.23
CA LEU A 184 14.59 4.60 -0.96
C LEU A 184 15.62 4.67 -2.09
N GLU A 185 16.88 4.97 -1.79
CA GLU A 185 17.98 4.94 -2.75
C GLU A 185 18.26 3.54 -3.24
N VAL A 186 18.15 2.50 -2.42
CA VAL A 186 18.21 1.10 -2.87
C VAL A 186 16.99 0.76 -3.71
N ALA A 187 15.81 1.29 -3.38
CA ALA A 187 14.60 1.14 -4.18
C ALA A 187 14.66 1.93 -5.51
N ILE A 188 15.48 2.97 -5.61
CA ILE A 188 15.62 3.86 -6.78
C ILE A 188 16.87 3.57 -7.62
N LYS A 189 17.99 3.18 -6.99
CA LYS A 189 19.25 2.80 -7.65
C LYS A 189 19.11 1.37 -8.19
N PRO A 190 19.55 1.11 -9.42
CA PRO A 190 19.67 -0.25 -9.93
C PRO A 190 20.86 -0.93 -9.24
N HIS A 191 20.68 -1.55 -8.06
CA HIS A 191 21.77 -2.23 -7.37
C HIS A 191 22.05 -3.61 -7.94
N ALA A 192 23.24 -3.73 -8.55
CA ALA A 192 23.98 -4.95 -8.74
C ALA A 192 24.43 -5.52 -7.39
N TYR A 193 23.77 -6.56 -6.87
CA TYR A 193 24.31 -7.46 -5.85
C TYR A 193 23.48 -8.75 -5.80
N PHE A 194 24.01 -9.83 -6.38
CA PHE A 194 23.81 -11.19 -5.87
C PHE A 194 25.08 -12.00 -6.17
N GLN A 195 26.10 -11.77 -5.34
CA GLN A 195 27.06 -12.81 -5.04
C GLN A 195 26.67 -13.45 -3.72
N ASN A 196 26.54 -14.77 -3.75
CA ASN A 196 26.62 -15.67 -2.61
C ASN A 196 25.54 -15.54 -1.53
N ARG A 197 24.29 -15.91 -1.86
CA ARG A 197 23.56 -16.86 -1.01
C ARG A 197 22.85 -17.89 -1.89
N THR A 198 23.45 -19.08 -1.85
CA THR A 198 22.88 -20.40 -2.12
C THR A 198 21.37 -20.46 -2.36
N ARG A 199 21.03 -21.03 -3.53
CA ARG A 199 19.91 -21.95 -3.79
C ARG A 199 18.84 -22.03 -2.70
N SER A 200 17.63 -21.62 -3.06
CA SER A 200 16.39 -22.43 -3.02
C SER A 200 15.14 -21.74 -2.48
N HIS A 201 15.19 -20.52 -1.96
CA HIS A 201 13.98 -19.85 -1.48
C HIS A 201 14.05 -18.33 -1.63
N LEU A 202 13.57 -17.81 -2.75
CA LEU A 202 13.17 -16.40 -2.87
C LEU A 202 12.04 -16.35 -3.89
N MET A 203 10.99 -15.59 -3.57
CA MET A 203 9.76 -15.31 -4.33
C MET A 203 8.53 -16.19 -4.04
N THR A 204 8.17 -16.35 -2.75
CA THR A 204 6.78 -16.67 -2.34
C THR A 204 6.17 -15.47 -1.61
N THR A 205 5.89 -14.37 -2.33
CA THR A 205 4.97 -13.25 -2.01
C THR A 205 5.16 -12.15 -3.08
N PRO A 206 4.11 -11.38 -3.41
CA PRO A 206 3.73 -11.14 -4.81
C PRO A 206 4.63 -10.10 -5.49
N PRO A 207 5.06 -10.34 -6.74
CA PRO A 207 5.43 -9.25 -7.62
C PRO A 207 4.18 -8.40 -7.88
N PHE A 208 4.38 -7.09 -7.76
CA PHE A 208 3.34 -6.09 -7.91
C PHE A 208 3.00 -5.92 -9.40
N PRO A 209 1.72 -5.80 -9.77
CA PRO A 209 1.34 -5.46 -11.12
C PRO A 209 1.94 -4.10 -11.51
N GLY A 210 2.61 -4.05 -12.66
CA GLY A 210 3.05 -2.79 -13.27
C GLY A 210 4.46 -2.29 -12.95
N ARG A 211 5.32 -3.05 -12.23
CA ARG A 211 6.77 -2.75 -12.23
C ARG A 211 7.43 -3.29 -13.50
N SER A 212 8.21 -2.43 -14.16
CA SER A 212 9.15 -2.86 -15.19
C SER A 212 10.27 -3.68 -14.53
N LEU A 213 10.15 -5.00 -14.58
CA LEU A 213 11.19 -5.93 -14.14
C LEU A 213 12.36 -6.01 -15.13
N PHE A 214 12.31 -5.22 -16.22
CA PHE A 214 13.32 -5.14 -17.28
C PHE A 214 14.74 -5.04 -16.72
N HIS A 215 14.96 -4.24 -15.66
CA HIS A 215 16.29 -4.07 -15.07
C HIS A 215 16.75 -5.27 -14.22
N ILE A 216 15.84 -6.05 -13.65
CA ILE A 216 16.17 -7.25 -12.86
C ILE A 216 16.57 -8.39 -13.80
N PHE A 217 15.84 -8.56 -14.90
CA PHE A 217 16.05 -9.66 -15.84
C PHE A 217 17.06 -9.39 -16.97
N LYS A 218 17.51 -8.14 -17.15
CA LYS A 218 18.55 -7.78 -18.14
C LYS A 218 19.95 -8.25 -17.73
N HIS A 219 20.22 -8.43 -16.43
CA HIS A 219 21.58 -8.72 -15.93
C HIS A 219 21.75 -10.11 -15.30
N TYR A 220 20.68 -10.74 -14.81
CA TYR A 220 20.72 -12.06 -14.19
C TYR A 220 19.37 -12.73 -14.37
N SER A 221 19.24 -13.82 -15.14
CA SER A 221 18.12 -14.78 -14.94
C SER A 221 18.15 -16.05 -15.80
N SER A 222 19.32 -16.54 -16.23
CA SER A 222 19.36 -17.96 -16.60
C SER A 222 19.07 -18.80 -15.34
N ARG A 223 18.04 -19.66 -15.37
CA ARG A 223 17.71 -20.65 -14.33
C ARG A 223 17.22 -20.11 -12.98
N CYS A 224 16.55 -18.96 -12.95
CA CYS A 224 15.88 -18.47 -11.74
C CYS A 224 14.60 -19.27 -11.41
N ASN A 225 14.24 -19.32 -10.12
CA ASN A 225 12.96 -19.88 -9.68
C ASN A 225 11.95 -18.74 -9.41
N LEU A 226 10.86 -18.77 -10.15
CA LEU A 226 9.74 -17.83 -10.16
C LEU A 226 8.40 -18.60 -10.13
N THR A 227 8.39 -19.82 -9.61
CA THR A 227 7.16 -20.62 -9.44
C THR A 227 6.11 -19.80 -8.69
N HIS A 228 4.89 -19.74 -9.22
CA HIS A 228 3.77 -18.97 -8.66
C HIS A 228 4.01 -17.47 -8.48
N ALA A 229 5.02 -16.89 -9.14
CA ALA A 229 5.24 -15.46 -9.12
C ALA A 229 4.11 -14.71 -9.85
N ASN A 230 3.59 -13.63 -9.26
CA ASN A 230 2.68 -12.70 -9.92
C ASN A 230 3.41 -11.64 -10.77
N LEU A 231 3.73 -11.98 -12.01
CA LEU A 231 4.41 -11.13 -13.00
C LEU A 231 3.42 -10.33 -13.87
N CYS A 232 2.19 -10.14 -13.40
CA CYS A 232 1.15 -9.40 -14.13
C CYS A 232 1.64 -8.00 -14.56
N CYS A 233 1.36 -7.63 -15.82
CA CYS A 233 1.73 -6.36 -16.44
C CYS A 233 3.23 -6.01 -16.37
N SER A 234 4.10 -7.00 -16.10
CA SER A 234 5.53 -6.76 -16.00
C SER A 234 6.16 -6.57 -17.36
N ASN A 235 7.15 -5.68 -17.44
CA ASN A 235 8.00 -5.56 -18.63
C ASN A 235 9.23 -6.44 -18.46
N LEU A 236 9.32 -7.46 -19.30
CA LEU A 236 10.38 -8.47 -19.48
C LEU A 236 10.90 -8.46 -20.93
N GLU A 237 10.76 -7.35 -21.65
CA GLU A 237 11.25 -7.23 -23.01
C GLU A 237 12.76 -7.48 -23.02
N ARG A 238 13.25 -8.34 -23.92
CA ARG A 238 14.67 -8.70 -24.03
C ARG A 238 15.30 -9.29 -22.75
N ALA A 239 14.48 -9.75 -21.80
CA ALA A 239 14.94 -10.47 -20.61
C ALA A 239 15.61 -11.80 -20.99
N ASP A 240 16.63 -12.22 -20.24
CA ASP A 240 17.14 -13.59 -20.30
C ASP A 240 16.57 -14.42 -19.15
N LEU A 241 15.64 -15.30 -19.49
CA LEU A 241 14.91 -16.26 -18.68
C LEU A 241 15.30 -17.71 -19.05
N SER A 242 16.42 -17.91 -19.74
CA SER A 242 16.82 -19.24 -20.23
C SER A 242 16.91 -20.27 -19.09
N GLY A 243 16.15 -21.35 -19.21
CA GLY A 243 16.08 -22.41 -18.20
C GLY A 243 15.43 -22.00 -16.86
N ALA A 244 14.79 -20.83 -16.78
CA ALA A 244 14.05 -20.41 -15.58
C ALA A 244 12.83 -21.31 -15.32
N ASN A 245 12.42 -21.43 -14.05
CA ASN A 245 11.18 -22.09 -13.67
C ASN A 245 10.14 -21.02 -13.28
N LEU A 246 9.07 -20.89 -14.05
CA LEU A 246 7.94 -20.00 -13.83
C LEU A 246 6.63 -20.78 -13.65
N ASP A 247 6.67 -22.06 -13.28
CA ASP A 247 5.47 -22.88 -13.21
C ASP A 247 4.39 -22.23 -12.31
N GLY A 248 3.17 -22.15 -12.84
CA GLY A 248 2.02 -21.54 -12.18
C GLY A 248 2.12 -20.03 -11.97
N ALA A 249 3.03 -19.33 -12.63
CA ALA A 249 3.15 -17.87 -12.53
C ALA A 249 1.93 -17.16 -13.19
N ASN A 250 1.58 -15.99 -12.64
CA ASN A 250 0.62 -15.08 -13.27
C ASN A 250 1.36 -14.13 -14.21
N LEU A 251 1.15 -14.27 -15.51
CA LEU A 251 1.80 -13.54 -16.61
C LEU A 251 0.78 -12.73 -17.44
N GLN A 252 -0.38 -12.41 -16.86
CA GLN A 252 -1.39 -11.54 -17.43
C GLN A 252 -0.79 -10.23 -17.94
N GLY A 253 -1.05 -9.86 -19.20
CA GLY A 253 -0.57 -8.60 -19.78
C GLY A 253 0.96 -8.41 -19.81
N VAL A 254 1.75 -9.47 -19.62
CA VAL A 254 3.22 -9.37 -19.60
C VAL A 254 3.77 -8.93 -20.97
N LYS A 255 4.82 -8.10 -20.95
CA LYS A 255 5.58 -7.71 -22.16
C LYS A 255 6.90 -8.46 -22.18
N MET A 256 7.05 -9.41 -23.09
CA MET A 256 8.21 -10.30 -23.25
C MET A 256 8.80 -10.23 -24.67
N LEU A 257 8.63 -9.07 -25.34
CA LEU A 257 9.12 -8.83 -26.70
C LEU A 257 10.61 -9.16 -26.82
N CYS A 258 10.97 -10.03 -27.76
CA CYS A 258 12.35 -10.46 -28.02
C CYS A 258 13.10 -10.99 -26.78
N SER A 259 12.39 -11.55 -25.79
CA SER A 259 13.01 -12.20 -24.63
C SER A 259 13.62 -13.56 -24.99
N ASN A 260 14.57 -14.02 -24.19
CA ASN A 260 15.14 -15.36 -24.27
C ASN A 260 14.61 -16.24 -23.14
N ALA A 261 13.74 -17.19 -23.43
CA ALA A 261 13.20 -18.16 -22.48
C ALA A 261 13.48 -19.61 -22.95
N GLU A 262 14.60 -19.82 -23.64
CA GLU A 262 15.02 -21.16 -24.10
C GLU A 262 15.10 -22.15 -22.93
N GLY A 263 14.40 -23.27 -23.07
CA GLY A 263 14.36 -24.34 -22.07
C GLY A 263 13.72 -23.96 -20.73
N ALA A 264 13.03 -22.83 -20.63
CA ALA A 264 12.29 -22.46 -19.42
C ALA A 264 11.07 -23.39 -19.18
N SER A 265 10.66 -23.51 -17.92
CA SER A 265 9.41 -24.16 -17.53
C SER A 265 8.38 -23.07 -17.21
N LEU A 266 7.22 -23.13 -17.87
CA LEU A 266 6.09 -22.22 -17.72
C LEU A 266 4.79 -23.01 -17.60
N LYS A 267 4.83 -24.18 -16.94
CA LYS A 267 3.64 -25.06 -16.85
C LYS A 267 2.51 -24.40 -16.10
N GLY A 268 1.29 -24.53 -16.62
CA GLY A 268 0.09 -24.00 -15.98
C GLY A 268 0.14 -22.49 -15.70
N CYS A 269 0.91 -21.72 -16.49
CA CYS A 269 0.95 -20.27 -16.35
C CYS A 269 -0.37 -19.64 -16.81
N ASN A 270 -0.69 -18.47 -16.24
CA ASN A 270 -1.85 -17.69 -16.65
C ASN A 270 -1.43 -16.43 -17.41
N PHE A 271 -1.69 -16.37 -18.71
CA PHE A 271 -1.48 -15.18 -19.55
C PHE A 271 -2.79 -14.44 -19.87
N GLU A 272 -3.94 -14.96 -19.43
CA GLU A 272 -5.26 -14.46 -19.78
C GLU A 272 -5.70 -13.36 -18.82
N ASP A 273 -5.75 -12.12 -19.32
CA ASP A 273 -6.33 -11.00 -18.58
C ASP A 273 -7.80 -10.81 -18.98
N PRO A 274 -8.76 -10.95 -18.05
CA PRO A 274 -10.17 -10.70 -18.32
C PRO A 274 -10.48 -9.25 -18.74
N SER A 275 -9.56 -8.30 -18.52
CA SER A 275 -9.67 -6.91 -18.99
C SER A 275 -9.29 -6.72 -20.47
N GLY A 276 -8.74 -7.75 -21.12
CA GLY A 276 -8.39 -7.76 -22.53
C GLY A 276 -6.93 -7.37 -22.84
N LEU A 277 -6.08 -7.14 -21.83
CA LEU A 277 -4.65 -6.94 -22.04
C LEU A 277 -3.97 -8.27 -22.42
N LYS A 278 -3.64 -8.41 -23.69
CA LYS A 278 -2.95 -9.59 -24.22
C LYS A 278 -1.48 -9.58 -23.84
N ALA A 279 -0.96 -10.71 -23.37
CA ALA A 279 0.48 -10.91 -23.21
C ALA A 279 1.19 -10.85 -24.57
N ASN A 280 2.37 -10.22 -24.62
CA ASN A 280 3.13 -10.00 -25.85
C ASN A 280 4.52 -10.66 -25.78
N LEU A 281 4.69 -11.76 -26.49
CA LEU A 281 5.91 -12.56 -26.63
C LEU A 281 6.45 -12.52 -28.08
N GLU A 282 6.13 -11.47 -28.84
CA GLU A 282 6.59 -11.35 -30.23
C GLU A 282 8.13 -11.44 -30.31
N GLY A 283 8.61 -12.28 -31.24
CA GLY A 283 10.03 -12.50 -31.47
C GLY A 283 10.80 -13.13 -30.30
N ALA A 284 10.12 -13.69 -29.30
CA ALA A 284 10.79 -14.37 -28.18
C ALA A 284 11.43 -15.69 -28.62
N ASN A 285 12.58 -16.03 -28.02
CA ASN A 285 13.20 -17.35 -28.14
C ASN A 285 12.62 -18.28 -27.06
N LEU A 286 11.75 -19.20 -27.46
CA LEU A 286 11.03 -20.17 -26.63
C LEU A 286 11.39 -21.61 -27.02
N LYS A 287 12.58 -21.82 -27.59
CA LYS A 287 13.04 -23.14 -28.01
C LYS A 287 13.08 -24.11 -26.83
N GLY A 288 12.47 -25.27 -26.97
CA GLY A 288 12.42 -26.32 -25.93
C GLY A 288 11.68 -25.93 -24.64
N VAL A 289 10.89 -24.85 -24.67
CA VAL A 289 10.11 -24.40 -23.50
C VAL A 289 9.02 -25.42 -23.15
N ASP A 290 8.70 -25.55 -21.86
CA ASP A 290 7.59 -26.39 -21.40
C ASP A 290 6.44 -25.50 -20.89
N MET A 291 5.37 -25.36 -21.69
CA MET A 291 4.20 -24.54 -21.37
C MET A 291 2.94 -25.38 -21.11
N GLU A 292 3.07 -26.69 -20.88
CA GLU A 292 1.96 -27.63 -20.71
C GLU A 292 0.85 -27.07 -19.77
N GLY A 293 -0.40 -27.12 -20.23
CA GLY A 293 -1.58 -26.70 -19.47
C GLY A 293 -1.76 -25.19 -19.29
N SER A 294 -0.97 -24.35 -19.95
CA SER A 294 -1.04 -22.89 -19.75
C SER A 294 -2.26 -22.23 -20.41
N GLN A 295 -2.76 -21.16 -19.78
CA GLN A 295 -3.83 -20.33 -20.31
C GLN A 295 -3.24 -19.18 -21.12
N MET A 296 -3.37 -19.24 -22.45
CA MET A 296 -2.68 -18.35 -23.40
C MET A 296 -3.66 -17.70 -24.40
N THR A 297 -4.92 -17.53 -24.00
CA THR A 297 -5.96 -16.89 -24.82
C THR A 297 -5.50 -15.54 -25.37
N GLY A 298 -5.52 -15.39 -26.69
CA GLY A 298 -5.19 -14.14 -27.37
C GLY A 298 -3.72 -13.74 -27.36
N ILE A 299 -2.80 -14.57 -26.86
CA ILE A 299 -1.37 -14.23 -26.75
C ILE A 299 -0.76 -13.82 -28.10
N ASN A 300 0.13 -12.82 -28.10
CA ASN A 300 0.91 -12.49 -29.28
C ASN A 300 2.26 -13.24 -29.26
N LEU A 301 2.40 -14.22 -30.14
CA LEU A 301 3.62 -15.00 -30.35
C LEU A 301 4.21 -14.75 -31.75
N ARG A 302 3.80 -13.70 -32.47
CA ARG A 302 4.27 -13.42 -33.83
C ARG A 302 5.79 -13.55 -33.95
N VAL A 303 6.26 -14.26 -34.97
CA VAL A 303 7.69 -14.50 -35.26
C VAL A 303 8.53 -15.05 -34.09
N ALA A 304 7.92 -15.64 -33.06
CA ALA A 304 8.62 -16.31 -31.98
C ALA A 304 9.18 -17.68 -32.41
N THR A 305 10.28 -18.11 -31.79
CA THR A 305 10.89 -19.42 -32.02
C THR A 305 10.44 -20.40 -30.94
N LEU A 306 9.57 -21.36 -31.28
CA LEU A 306 9.02 -22.37 -30.37
C LEU A 306 9.56 -23.78 -30.65
N LYS A 307 10.59 -23.94 -31.49
CA LYS A 307 11.12 -25.26 -31.88
C LYS A 307 11.30 -26.22 -30.70
N ASN A 308 10.76 -27.43 -30.83
CA ASN A 308 10.73 -28.48 -29.78
C ASN A 308 10.00 -28.08 -28.48
N ALA A 309 9.13 -27.07 -28.49
CA ALA A 309 8.35 -26.69 -27.31
C ALA A 309 7.26 -27.73 -26.99
N LYS A 310 6.95 -27.87 -25.71
CA LYS A 310 5.83 -28.69 -25.22
C LYS A 310 4.65 -27.77 -24.92
N LEU A 311 3.60 -27.91 -25.71
CA LEU A 311 2.40 -27.07 -25.64
C LEU A 311 1.15 -27.89 -25.29
N LYS A 312 1.28 -29.14 -24.83
CA LYS A 312 0.13 -30.00 -24.54
C LYS A 312 -0.92 -29.31 -23.66
N ASN A 313 -2.19 -29.50 -23.99
CA ASN A 313 -3.34 -29.01 -23.22
C ASN A 313 -3.34 -27.47 -22.99
N CYS A 314 -2.69 -26.69 -23.86
CA CYS A 314 -2.72 -25.23 -23.76
C CYS A 314 -4.01 -24.63 -24.36
N ASN A 315 -4.50 -23.55 -23.76
CA ASN A 315 -5.56 -22.74 -24.36
C ASN A 315 -4.94 -21.63 -25.22
N LEU A 316 -4.97 -21.79 -26.54
CA LEU A 316 -4.40 -20.86 -27.53
C LEU A 316 -5.49 -20.18 -28.38
N ARG A 317 -6.71 -20.08 -27.86
CA ARG A 317 -7.83 -19.43 -28.57
C ARG A 317 -7.47 -18.00 -28.96
N GLY A 318 -7.65 -17.63 -30.23
CA GLY A 318 -7.35 -16.29 -30.73
C GLY A 318 -5.87 -15.88 -30.67
N ALA A 319 -4.94 -16.82 -30.41
CA ALA A 319 -3.51 -16.55 -30.36
C ALA A 319 -2.97 -16.10 -31.73
N THR A 320 -2.03 -15.16 -31.72
CA THR A 320 -1.32 -14.72 -32.93
C THR A 320 -0.01 -15.49 -33.07
N LEU A 321 0.00 -16.50 -33.92
CA LEU A 321 1.14 -17.39 -34.21
C LEU A 321 1.71 -17.15 -35.63
N ALA A 322 1.47 -15.98 -36.23
CA ALA A 322 1.93 -15.71 -37.57
C ALA A 322 3.47 -15.68 -37.64
N GLY A 323 4.05 -16.44 -38.57
CA GLY A 323 5.50 -16.53 -38.76
C GLY A 323 6.27 -17.23 -37.64
N THR A 324 5.60 -17.96 -36.73
CA THR A 324 6.28 -18.69 -35.66
C THR A 324 6.99 -19.94 -36.15
N ASP A 325 8.08 -20.32 -35.49
CA ASP A 325 8.72 -21.62 -35.72
C ASP A 325 8.20 -22.65 -34.71
N LEU A 326 7.26 -23.49 -35.13
CA LEU A 326 6.63 -24.57 -34.35
C LEU A 326 7.21 -25.95 -34.71
N GLU A 327 8.42 -26.02 -35.27
CA GLU A 327 9.03 -27.29 -35.67
C GLU A 327 9.14 -28.27 -34.48
N ASN A 328 8.65 -29.50 -34.66
CA ASN A 328 8.63 -30.56 -33.65
C ASN A 328 7.96 -30.18 -32.32
N CYS A 329 6.99 -29.26 -32.35
CA CYS A 329 6.19 -28.93 -31.16
C CYS A 329 5.11 -29.99 -30.90
N ASP A 330 4.80 -30.21 -29.63
CA ASP A 330 3.66 -31.04 -29.23
C ASP A 330 2.49 -30.14 -28.85
N LEU A 331 1.50 -30.03 -29.73
CA LEU A 331 0.28 -29.23 -29.57
C LEU A 331 -0.92 -30.11 -29.17
N SER A 332 -0.71 -31.35 -28.74
CA SER A 332 -1.82 -32.27 -28.45
C SER A 332 -2.75 -31.73 -27.36
N GLY A 333 -4.07 -31.84 -27.55
CA GLY A 333 -5.05 -31.36 -26.57
C GLY A 333 -5.24 -29.83 -26.49
N CYS A 334 -4.57 -29.03 -27.31
CA CYS A 334 -4.79 -27.57 -27.30
C CYS A 334 -6.18 -27.14 -27.82
N ASP A 335 -6.62 -25.95 -27.43
CA ASP A 335 -7.67 -25.23 -28.15
C ASP A 335 -7.04 -24.14 -29.03
N LEU A 336 -7.19 -24.28 -30.35
CA LEU A 336 -6.65 -23.37 -31.37
C LEU A 336 -7.76 -22.59 -32.09
N GLN A 337 -8.97 -22.53 -31.55
CA GLN A 337 -10.06 -21.77 -32.15
C GLN A 337 -9.63 -20.32 -32.41
N GLU A 338 -9.82 -19.82 -33.64
CA GLU A 338 -9.44 -18.46 -34.08
C GLU A 338 -7.94 -18.11 -34.00
N ALA A 339 -7.06 -19.10 -33.76
CA ALA A 339 -5.62 -18.85 -33.78
C ALA A 339 -5.12 -18.56 -35.21
N ASN A 340 -4.24 -17.56 -35.34
CA ASN A 340 -3.65 -17.19 -36.63
C ASN A 340 -2.28 -17.85 -36.80
N LEU A 341 -2.22 -18.94 -37.58
CA LEU A 341 -1.00 -19.69 -37.90
C LEU A 341 -0.34 -19.26 -39.22
N ARG A 342 -0.62 -18.05 -39.73
CA ARG A 342 -0.15 -17.67 -41.07
C ARG A 342 1.38 -17.68 -41.19
N GLY A 343 1.89 -18.54 -42.05
CA GLY A 343 3.32 -18.63 -42.34
C GLY A 343 4.15 -19.21 -41.19
N SER A 344 3.52 -19.89 -40.23
CA SER A 344 4.25 -20.65 -39.21
C SER A 344 4.86 -21.92 -39.80
N ASN A 345 6.04 -22.31 -39.29
CA ASN A 345 6.66 -23.58 -39.63
C ASN A 345 6.14 -24.67 -38.69
N VAL A 346 5.25 -25.54 -39.19
CA VAL A 346 4.65 -26.64 -38.40
C VAL A 346 5.26 -28.00 -38.73
N LYS A 347 6.47 -28.04 -39.30
CA LYS A 347 7.12 -29.30 -39.69
C LYS A 347 7.34 -30.19 -38.45
N GLY A 348 6.81 -31.41 -38.49
CA GLY A 348 6.94 -32.36 -37.37
C GLY A 348 6.13 -32.00 -36.13
N ALA A 349 5.29 -30.96 -36.17
CA ALA A 349 4.39 -30.64 -35.08
C ALA A 349 3.27 -31.69 -34.95
N ILE A 350 2.88 -32.01 -33.72
CA ILE A 350 1.86 -33.01 -33.39
C ILE A 350 0.56 -32.29 -33.02
N PHE A 351 -0.54 -32.65 -33.68
CA PHE A 351 -1.89 -32.09 -33.47
C PHE A 351 -2.89 -33.21 -33.12
N GLU A 352 -2.64 -33.93 -32.03
CA GLU A 352 -3.53 -35.00 -31.57
C GLU A 352 -4.56 -34.47 -30.57
N GLU A 353 -5.71 -35.15 -30.45
CA GLU A 353 -6.73 -34.88 -29.41
C GLU A 353 -7.18 -33.41 -29.34
N MET A 354 -7.22 -32.72 -30.49
CA MET A 354 -7.55 -31.31 -30.51
C MET A 354 -8.97 -31.05 -30.02
N LEU A 355 -9.13 -30.11 -29.08
CA LEU A 355 -10.43 -29.73 -28.52
C LEU A 355 -11.37 -29.17 -29.59
N THR A 356 -10.81 -28.46 -30.57
CA THR A 356 -11.53 -27.88 -31.71
C THR A 356 -10.82 -28.22 -33.02
N PRO A 357 -11.56 -28.52 -34.11
CA PRO A 357 -10.94 -28.75 -35.42
C PRO A 357 -10.20 -27.50 -35.91
N LEU A 358 -8.95 -27.68 -36.32
CA LEU A 358 -8.14 -26.60 -36.85
C LEU A 358 -8.57 -26.26 -38.28
N HIS A 359 -9.23 -25.12 -38.48
CA HIS A 359 -9.57 -24.61 -39.82
C HIS A 359 -8.33 -23.99 -40.49
N MET A 360 -7.54 -24.82 -41.16
CA MET A 360 -6.32 -24.43 -41.88
C MET A 360 -6.58 -23.71 -43.22
N SER A 361 -7.67 -22.95 -43.35
CA SER A 361 -8.09 -22.36 -44.63
C SER A 361 -7.23 -21.18 -45.09
N GLN A 362 -6.28 -20.72 -44.28
CA GLN A 362 -5.29 -19.73 -44.69
C GLN A 362 -3.90 -20.10 -44.13
N SER A 363 -3.03 -20.62 -45.00
CA SER A 363 -1.55 -20.56 -44.89
C SER A 363 -0.80 -21.76 -44.29
N VAL A 364 -0.91 -22.92 -44.93
CA VAL A 364 0.27 -23.80 -45.03
C VAL A 364 0.76 -23.73 -46.48
N ARG A 365 1.91 -23.12 -46.69
CA ARG A 365 2.69 -23.28 -47.93
C ARG A 365 4.10 -23.68 -47.55
#